data_AF-A0A975KQ15-F1
#
_entry.id   AF-A0A975KQ15-F1
#
_cell.length_a   1.000
_cell.length_b   1.000
_cell.length_c   1.000
_cell.angle_alpha   90.00
_cell.angle_beta   90.00
_cell.angle_gamma   90.00
#
_symmetry.space_group_name_H-M   'P 1'
#
loop_
_entity.id
_entity.type
_entity.pdbx_description
1 polymer ?
#
loop_
_entity_poly.entity_id
_entity_poly.type
_entity_poly.pdbx_seq_one_letter_code
_entity_poly.pdbx_strand_id
1 'polypeptide(L)'
;MTSNHNKPIKTHSWPLIIFLLIIFWPVGVYFLVRKLSVDKIASLSSGRKMTIWGWIIAGMGVISWTSLIEDGFIDGTLGMLFFVFLGLTLVYLGKKSSIRAAKYKRYIDIIVNKRVRSIPTISSAIPVSHDVAIKGIQEMINKGFFEDAYINYNQDIIIFSTEDEIDERVRNHKIEMIVVPCNGCGANNQVEKGRVEKCQYCGSLISG
;
A
#
# COMPACT_ATOMS: atom_id res chain seq x y z
N MET A 1 -7.95 15.34 21.84
CA MET A 1 -6.66 14.65 21.58
C MET A 1 -6.40 14.77 20.09
N THR A 2 -5.43 15.59 19.71
CA THR A 2 -5.18 16.03 18.32
C THR A 2 -4.58 14.89 17.51
N SER A 3 -5.28 14.48 16.44
CA SER A 3 -4.79 13.54 15.44
C SER A 3 -3.47 14.04 14.89
N ASN A 4 -2.40 13.29 15.17
CA ASN A 4 -1.07 13.60 14.70
C ASN A 4 -1.04 13.28 13.21
N HIS A 5 -1.35 14.29 12.39
CA HIS A 5 -1.28 14.22 10.94
C HIS A 5 0.07 13.62 10.55
N ASN A 6 0.02 12.43 9.98
CA ASN A 6 1.15 11.70 9.44
C ASN A 6 1.64 12.46 8.19
N LYS A 7 2.36 13.57 8.41
CA LYS A 7 2.89 14.40 7.32
C LYS A 7 3.74 13.49 6.44
N PRO A 8 3.48 13.40 5.13
CA PRO A 8 4.27 12.55 4.26
C PRO A 8 5.73 13.00 4.38
N ILE A 9 6.60 12.09 4.84
CA ILE A 9 8.02 12.37 4.98
C ILE A 9 8.51 12.73 3.57
N LYS A 10 8.82 14.02 3.35
CA LYS A 10 9.28 14.51 2.04
C LYS A 10 10.57 13.80 1.69
N THR A 11 10.51 12.93 0.70
CA THR A 11 11.70 12.30 0.10
C THR A 11 12.22 13.16 -1.04
N HIS A 12 13.52 13.09 -1.29
CA HIS A 12 14.13 13.83 -2.40
C HIS A 12 13.59 13.38 -3.77
N SER A 13 13.60 14.29 -4.74
CA SER A 13 13.15 14.01 -6.10
C SER A 13 14.01 12.93 -6.77
N TRP A 14 13.40 12.15 -7.67
CA TRP A 14 14.13 11.10 -8.41
C TRP A 14 15.35 11.62 -9.18
N PRO A 15 15.29 12.78 -9.88
CA PRO A 15 16.45 13.33 -10.57
C PRO A 15 17.62 13.63 -9.63
N LEU A 16 17.36 14.14 -8.43
CA LEU A 16 18.42 14.43 -7.45
C LEU A 16 19.11 13.15 -6.95
N ILE A 17 18.35 12.07 -6.76
CA ILE A 17 18.93 10.77 -6.37
C ILE A 17 19.78 10.21 -7.50
N ILE A 18 19.31 10.28 -8.75
CA ILE A 18 20.07 9.82 -9.92
C ILE A 18 21.35 10.64 -10.07
N PHE A 19 21.27 11.96 -9.96
CA PHE A 19 22.42 12.87 -9.99
C PHE A 19 23.47 12.52 -8.92
N LEU A 20 23.02 12.34 -7.67
CA LEU A 20 23.89 11.92 -6.57
C LEU A 20 24.47 10.53 -6.81
N LEU A 21 23.75 9.61 -7.46
CA LEU A 21 24.23 8.26 -7.73
C LEU A 21 25.34 8.23 -8.79
N ILE A 22 25.34 9.20 -9.71
CA ILE A 22 26.39 9.37 -10.72
C ILE A 22 27.62 10.07 -10.12
N ILE A 23 27.43 11.18 -9.40
CA ILE A 23 28.55 12.01 -8.90
C ILE A 23 29.13 11.48 -7.58
N PHE A 24 28.26 11.02 -6.67
CA PHE A 24 28.65 10.55 -5.35
C PHE A 24 27.86 9.28 -4.98
N TRP A 25 28.23 8.19 -5.64
CA TRP A 25 27.50 6.93 -5.61
C TRP A 25 27.09 6.44 -4.20
N PRO A 26 27.90 6.57 -3.11
CA PRO A 26 27.50 6.10 -1.79
C PRO A 26 26.31 6.88 -1.22
N VAL A 27 26.29 8.20 -1.43
CA VAL A 27 25.18 9.07 -0.99
C VAL A 27 23.95 8.84 -1.86
N GLY A 28 24.13 8.66 -3.18
CA GLY A 28 23.04 8.29 -4.07
C GLY A 28 22.35 7.00 -3.65
N VAL A 29 23.12 5.95 -3.34
CA VAL A 29 22.60 4.67 -2.83
C VAL A 29 21.90 4.85 -1.49
N TYR A 30 22.47 5.61 -0.55
CA TYR A 30 21.84 5.90 0.74
C TYR A 30 20.46 6.55 0.57
N PHE A 31 20.36 7.60 -0.26
CA PHE A 31 19.09 8.27 -0.51
C PHE A 31 18.09 7.39 -1.26
N LEU A 32 18.57 6.55 -2.17
CA LEU A 32 17.74 5.57 -2.87
C LEU A 32 17.12 4.57 -1.89
N VAL A 33 17.93 3.98 -1.00
CA VAL A 33 17.45 3.05 0.04
C VAL A 33 16.44 3.74 0.96
N ARG A 34 16.75 4.97 1.39
CA ARG A 34 15.85 5.77 2.22
C ARG A 34 14.53 6.01 1.51
N LYS A 35 14.55 6.43 0.23
CA LYS A 35 13.35 6.64 -0.57
C LYS A 35 12.51 5.37 -0.71
N LEU A 36 13.13 4.23 -1.02
CA LEU A 36 12.43 2.94 -1.13
C LEU A 36 11.86 2.44 0.21
N SER A 37 12.45 2.86 1.34
CA SER A 37 11.98 2.47 2.67
C SER A 37 10.82 3.31 3.19
N VAL A 38 10.79 4.60 2.83
CA VAL A 38 9.87 5.62 3.37
C VAL A 38 8.70 5.90 2.44
N ASP A 39 8.93 5.99 1.13
CA ASP A 39 7.91 6.40 0.17
C ASP A 39 7.06 5.20 -0.27
N LYS A 40 5.76 5.24 0.05
CA LYS A 40 4.79 4.18 -0.29
C LYS A 40 4.73 3.91 -1.79
N ILE A 41 4.76 4.95 -2.63
CA ILE A 41 4.67 4.82 -4.09
C ILE A 41 5.94 4.17 -4.64
N ALA A 42 7.11 4.64 -4.17
CA ALA A 42 8.40 4.09 -4.56
C ALA A 42 8.53 2.62 -4.13
N SER A 43 8.07 2.28 -2.92
CA SER A 43 8.12 0.93 -2.38
C SER A 43 7.25 -0.08 -3.14
N LEU A 44 6.20 0.36 -3.85
CA LEU A 44 5.27 -0.52 -4.57
C LEU A 44 5.59 -0.72 -6.06
N SER A 45 6.29 0.25 -6.69
CA SER A 45 6.35 0.35 -8.16
C SER A 45 7.77 0.29 -8.75
N SER A 46 8.80 0.63 -7.97
CA SER A 46 10.12 0.94 -8.54
C SER A 46 11.05 -0.27 -8.67
N GLY A 47 10.81 -1.37 -7.94
CA GLY A 47 11.76 -2.48 -7.83
C GLY A 47 12.11 -3.20 -9.14
N ARG A 48 11.11 -3.57 -9.95
CA ARG A 48 11.36 -4.31 -11.21
C ARG A 48 12.09 -3.45 -12.25
N LYS A 49 11.68 -2.18 -12.39
CA LYS A 49 12.34 -1.23 -13.30
C LYS A 49 13.80 -1.01 -12.90
N MET A 50 14.07 -0.88 -11.60
CA MET A 50 15.41 -0.70 -11.07
C MET A 50 16.31 -1.91 -11.32
N THR A 51 15.78 -3.14 -11.20
CA THR A 51 16.53 -4.36 -11.55
C THR A 51 16.91 -4.42 -13.03
N ILE A 52 16.02 -3.99 -13.93
CA ILE A 52 16.30 -3.95 -15.39
C ILE A 52 17.42 -2.95 -15.68
N TRP A 53 17.30 -1.72 -15.17
CA TRP A 53 18.32 -0.69 -15.35
C TRP A 53 19.68 -1.08 -14.74
N GLY A 54 19.67 -1.78 -13.60
CA GLY A 54 20.91 -2.29 -13.00
C GLY A 54 21.64 -3.30 -13.89
N TRP A 55 20.91 -4.20 -14.56
CA TRP A 55 21.51 -5.13 -15.53
C TRP A 55 22.03 -4.42 -16.78
N ILE A 56 21.33 -3.39 -17.27
CA ILE A 56 21.79 -2.58 -18.41
C ILE A 56 23.13 -1.90 -18.06
N ILE A 57 23.22 -1.26 -16.88
CA ILE A 57 24.44 -0.58 -16.42
C ILE A 57 25.59 -1.59 -16.23
N ALA A 58 25.32 -2.74 -15.60
CA ALA A 58 26.33 -3.78 -15.44
C ALA A 58 26.83 -4.31 -16.80
N GLY A 59 25.92 -4.54 -17.75
CA GLY A 59 26.25 -4.97 -19.11
C GLY A 59 27.08 -3.94 -19.88
N MET A 60 26.74 -2.64 -19.76
CA MET A 60 27.54 -1.56 -20.35
C MET A 60 28.97 -1.53 -19.79
N GLY A 61 29.15 -1.75 -18.49
CA GLY A 61 30.49 -1.85 -17.89
C GLY A 61 31.34 -2.96 -18.50
N VAL A 62 30.75 -4.13 -18.75
CA VAL A 62 31.42 -5.27 -19.40
C VAL A 62 31.74 -4.99 -20.87
N ILE A 63 30.84 -4.34 -21.60
CA ILE A 63 31.05 -4.00 -23.02
C ILE A 63 32.14 -2.93 -23.15
N SER A 64 32.14 -1.91 -22.29
CA SER A 64 33.14 -0.83 -22.26
C SER A 64 34.58 -1.35 -22.07
N TRP A 65 34.75 -2.45 -21.34
CA TRP A 65 36.04 -3.12 -21.17
C TRP A 65 36.58 -3.70 -22.48
N THR A 66 35.71 -4.27 -23.31
CA THR A 66 36.11 -4.93 -24.57
C THR A 66 36.54 -3.95 -25.66
N SER A 67 36.16 -2.67 -25.56
CA SER A 67 36.37 -1.64 -26.57
C SER A 67 37.61 -0.77 -26.33
N LEU A 68 38.24 -0.84 -25.15
CA LEU A 68 39.32 0.05 -24.71
C LEU A 68 40.62 -0.71 -24.39
N ILE A 69 40.91 -1.79 -25.13
CA ILE A 69 42.13 -2.60 -24.92
C ILE A 69 43.40 -1.83 -25.36
N GLU A 70 43.26 -0.70 -26.07
CA GLU A 70 44.38 0.06 -26.65
C GLU A 70 44.94 1.18 -25.75
N ASP A 71 44.16 1.77 -24.84
CA ASP A 71 44.55 3.00 -24.10
C ASP A 71 45.10 2.79 -22.69
N GLY A 72 45.12 1.55 -22.18
CA GLY A 72 45.72 1.21 -20.89
C GLY A 72 44.84 0.29 -20.03
N PHE A 73 45.40 -0.86 -19.68
CA PHE A 73 44.72 -1.93 -18.95
C PHE A 73 44.12 -1.48 -17.61
N ILE A 74 44.84 -0.64 -16.86
CA ILE A 74 44.45 -0.25 -15.49
C ILE A 74 43.19 0.62 -15.49
N ASP A 75 43.09 1.59 -16.39
CA ASP A 75 42.02 2.59 -16.36
C ASP A 75 40.69 2.00 -16.83
N GLY A 76 40.73 1.16 -17.88
CA GLY A 76 39.59 0.36 -18.30
C GLY A 76 39.08 -0.57 -17.19
N THR A 77 39.98 -1.12 -16.36
CA THR A 77 39.61 -2.17 -15.37
C THR A 77 38.84 -1.53 -14.23
N LEU A 78 39.34 -0.39 -13.76
CA LEU A 78 38.71 0.39 -12.69
C LEU A 78 37.32 0.86 -13.11
N GLY A 79 37.19 1.39 -14.34
CA GLY A 79 35.89 1.77 -14.90
C GLY A 79 34.90 0.61 -14.99
N MET A 80 35.33 -0.54 -15.52
CA MET A 80 34.52 -1.76 -15.60
C MET A 80 34.02 -2.19 -14.22
N LEU A 81 34.93 -2.33 -13.25
CA LEU A 81 34.60 -2.76 -11.89
C LEU A 81 33.61 -1.81 -11.24
N PHE A 82 33.75 -0.50 -11.44
CA PHE A 82 32.82 0.50 -10.94
C PHE A 82 31.41 0.32 -11.50
N PHE A 83 31.25 0.22 -12.83
CA PHE A 83 29.93 0.07 -13.45
C PHE A 83 29.26 -1.27 -13.14
N VAL A 84 30.04 -2.36 -13.12
CA VAL A 84 29.54 -3.69 -12.73
C VAL A 84 29.09 -3.68 -11.27
N PHE A 85 29.90 -3.14 -10.37
CA PHE A 85 29.57 -3.07 -8.95
C PHE A 85 28.33 -2.19 -8.69
N LEU A 86 28.24 -1.03 -9.36
CA LEU A 86 27.08 -0.15 -9.29
C LEU A 86 25.82 -0.86 -9.81
N GLY A 87 25.90 -1.49 -10.97
CA GLY A 87 24.80 -2.24 -11.58
C GLY A 87 24.31 -3.38 -10.69
N LEU A 88 25.22 -4.17 -10.12
CA LEU A 88 24.88 -5.26 -9.19
C LEU A 88 24.24 -4.74 -7.90
N THR A 89 24.72 -3.62 -7.36
CA THR A 89 24.11 -2.96 -6.19
C THR A 89 22.67 -2.55 -6.48
N LEU A 90 22.40 -1.95 -7.65
CA LEU A 90 21.04 -1.61 -8.09
C LEU A 90 20.16 -2.84 -8.28
N VAL A 91 20.69 -3.92 -8.87
CA VAL A 91 19.98 -5.19 -9.05
C VAL A 91 19.57 -5.78 -7.70
N TYR A 92 20.48 -5.81 -6.73
CA TYR A 92 20.20 -6.32 -5.39
C TYR A 92 19.08 -5.51 -4.70
N LEU A 93 19.19 -4.18 -4.71
CA LEU A 93 18.17 -3.29 -4.14
C LEU A 93 16.83 -3.40 -4.89
N GLY A 94 16.86 -3.60 -6.21
CA GLY A 94 15.69 -3.77 -7.07
C GLY A 94 14.91 -5.04 -6.73
N LYS A 95 15.61 -6.17 -6.60
CA LYS A 95 15.03 -7.45 -6.16
C LYS A 95 14.47 -7.37 -4.73
N LYS A 96 15.25 -6.81 -3.79
CA LYS A 96 14.83 -6.67 -2.39
C LYS A 96 13.57 -5.81 -2.26
N SER A 97 13.50 -4.70 -3.01
CA SER A 97 12.32 -3.84 -3.01
C SER A 97 11.12 -4.49 -3.70
N SER A 98 11.30 -5.26 -4.79
CA SER A 98 10.16 -5.92 -5.45
C SER A 98 9.52 -7.01 -4.59
N ILE A 99 10.32 -7.77 -3.84
CA ILE A 99 9.81 -8.77 -2.89
C ILE A 99 9.00 -8.10 -1.78
N ARG A 100 9.51 -6.99 -1.22
CA ARG A 100 8.79 -6.19 -0.22
C ARG A 100 7.49 -5.61 -0.78
N ALA A 101 7.51 -5.10 -2.01
CA ALA A 101 6.33 -4.60 -2.70
C ALA A 101 5.25 -5.68 -2.84
N ALA A 102 5.63 -6.89 -3.26
CA ALA A 102 4.71 -8.00 -3.40
C ALA A 102 4.06 -8.38 -2.05
N LYS A 103 4.84 -8.37 -0.97
CA LYS A 103 4.33 -8.58 0.39
C LYS A 103 3.29 -7.52 0.77
N TYR A 104 3.61 -6.23 0.60
CA TYR A 104 2.66 -5.15 0.92
C TYR A 104 1.39 -5.19 0.07
N LYS A 105 1.48 -5.52 -1.22
CA LYS A 105 0.30 -5.70 -2.09
C LYS A 105 -0.64 -6.78 -1.58
N ARG A 106 -0.12 -7.90 -1.04
CA ARG A 106 -0.95 -8.96 -0.45
C ARG A 106 -1.71 -8.47 0.79
N TYR A 107 -1.06 -7.69 1.65
CA TYR A 107 -1.74 -7.08 2.80
C TYR A 107 -2.83 -6.10 2.37
N ILE A 108 -2.55 -5.22 1.41
CA ILE A 108 -3.55 -4.27 0.87
C ILE A 108 -4.73 -5.04 0.27
N ASP A 109 -4.48 -6.10 -0.50
CA ASP A 109 -5.55 -6.90 -1.09
C ASP A 109 -6.48 -7.52 -0.03
N ILE A 110 -5.92 -8.10 1.03
CA ILE A 110 -6.72 -8.75 2.07
C ILE A 110 -7.45 -7.72 2.94
N ILE A 111 -6.76 -6.65 3.35
CA ILE A 111 -7.29 -5.67 4.31
C ILE A 111 -8.28 -4.71 3.64
N VAL A 112 -7.93 -4.20 2.45
CA VAL A 112 -8.73 -3.17 1.77
C VAL A 112 -9.71 -3.81 0.78
N ASN A 113 -9.24 -4.64 -0.16
CA ASN A 113 -10.12 -5.19 -1.19
C ASN A 113 -11.09 -6.24 -0.62
N LYS A 114 -10.60 -7.13 0.24
CA LYS A 114 -11.42 -8.19 0.87
C LYS A 114 -12.03 -7.77 2.22
N ARG A 115 -11.76 -6.56 2.69
CA ARG A 115 -12.28 -5.98 3.96
C ARG A 115 -12.07 -6.87 5.19
N VAL A 116 -10.99 -7.65 5.23
CA VAL A 116 -10.67 -8.50 6.39
C VAL A 116 -9.97 -7.66 7.45
N ARG A 117 -10.57 -7.55 8.63
CA ARG A 117 -10.03 -6.75 9.75
C ARG A 117 -9.30 -7.57 10.82
N SER A 118 -9.55 -8.87 10.93
CA SER A 118 -8.91 -9.77 11.90
C SER A 118 -7.47 -10.12 11.52
N ILE A 119 -6.52 -9.78 12.38
CA ILE A 119 -5.08 -10.07 12.19
C ILE A 119 -4.80 -11.57 12.15
N PRO A 120 -5.40 -12.42 13.01
CA PRO A 120 -5.25 -13.88 12.91
C PRO A 120 -5.67 -14.39 11.53
N THR A 121 -6.81 -13.92 11.01
CA THR A 121 -7.29 -14.31 9.68
C THR A 121 -6.34 -13.83 8.57
N ILE A 122 -5.82 -12.61 8.67
CA ILE A 122 -4.82 -12.08 7.73
C ILE A 122 -3.52 -12.91 7.78
N SER A 123 -3.05 -13.26 8.98
CA SER A 123 -1.84 -14.04 9.19
C SER A 123 -1.96 -15.50 8.73
N SER A 124 -3.17 -16.06 8.69
CA SER A 124 -3.42 -17.39 8.11
C SER A 124 -3.54 -17.34 6.58
N ALA A 125 -3.96 -16.20 6.02
CA ALA A 125 -4.09 -15.99 4.58
C ALA A 125 -2.74 -15.67 3.88
N ILE A 126 -1.73 -15.26 4.64
CA ILE A 126 -0.38 -14.96 4.15
C ILE A 126 0.59 -15.90 4.88
N PRO A 127 1.62 -16.50 4.25
CA PRO A 127 2.56 -17.40 4.94
C PRO A 127 3.52 -16.64 5.88
N VAL A 128 3.02 -16.11 6.99
CA VAL A 128 3.75 -15.36 8.03
C VAL A 128 3.21 -15.71 9.41
N SER A 129 4.04 -15.61 10.45
CA SER A 129 3.56 -15.76 11.83
C SER A 129 2.72 -14.56 12.28
N HIS A 130 1.92 -14.77 13.33
CA HIS A 130 1.08 -13.75 13.94
C HIS A 130 1.87 -12.47 14.31
N ASP A 131 2.98 -12.62 15.04
CA ASP A 131 3.82 -11.49 15.45
C ASP A 131 4.44 -10.73 14.25
N VAL A 132 4.77 -11.46 13.18
CA VAL A 132 5.32 -10.86 11.95
C VAL A 132 4.22 -10.13 11.17
N ALA A 133 2.98 -10.61 11.22
CA ALA A 133 1.83 -9.91 10.67
C ALA A 133 1.56 -8.61 11.43
N ILE A 134 1.50 -8.64 12.77
CA ILE A 134 1.34 -7.44 13.61
C ILE A 134 2.40 -6.40 13.28
N LYS A 135 3.69 -6.78 13.32
CA LYS A 135 4.79 -5.86 13.01
C LYS A 135 4.72 -5.32 11.58
N GLY A 136 4.34 -6.17 10.61
CA GLY A 136 4.21 -5.79 9.21
C GLY A 136 3.04 -4.81 8.97
N ILE A 137 1.89 -5.07 9.59
CA ILE A 137 0.71 -4.20 9.50
C ILE A 137 1.00 -2.87 10.18
N GLN A 138 1.61 -2.87 11.38
CA GLN A 138 2.01 -1.64 12.07
C GLN A 138 3.00 -0.82 11.23
N GLU A 139 3.98 -1.47 10.59
CA GLU A 139 4.91 -0.80 9.67
C GLU A 139 4.14 -0.13 8.50
N MET A 140 3.13 -0.79 7.95
CA MET A 140 2.32 -0.26 6.86
C MET A 140 1.40 0.89 7.29
N ILE A 141 0.82 0.83 8.49
CA ILE A 141 0.06 1.93 9.10
C ILE A 141 0.97 3.15 9.27
N ASN A 142 2.15 2.95 9.87
CA ASN A 142 3.11 4.03 10.10
C ASN A 142 3.56 4.70 8.79
N LYS A 143 3.68 3.92 7.71
CA LYS A 143 4.01 4.41 6.36
C LYS A 143 2.82 5.05 5.61
N GLY A 144 1.62 5.04 6.19
CA GLY A 144 0.43 5.64 5.60
C GLY A 144 -0.12 4.86 4.39
N PHE A 145 -0.03 3.53 4.42
CA PHE A 145 -0.74 2.66 3.47
C PHE A 145 -2.23 2.52 3.81
N PHE A 146 -2.57 2.68 5.09
CA PHE A 146 -3.95 2.62 5.60
C PHE A 146 -4.24 3.97 6.25
N GLU A 147 -5.17 4.73 5.67
CA GLU A 147 -5.55 6.05 6.18
C GLU A 147 -6.35 5.91 7.48
N ASP A 148 -5.97 6.67 8.51
CA ASP A 148 -6.61 6.72 9.82
C ASP A 148 -6.86 5.36 10.48
N ALA A 149 -5.96 4.39 10.22
CA ALA A 149 -6.04 3.05 10.76
C ALA A 149 -5.13 2.85 11.98
N TYR A 150 -5.57 2.02 12.94
CA TYR A 150 -4.76 1.57 14.06
C TYR A 150 -5.07 0.11 14.43
N ILE A 151 -4.14 -0.54 15.14
CA ILE A 151 -4.31 -1.91 15.62
C ILE A 151 -4.90 -1.87 17.03
N ASN A 152 -5.99 -2.61 17.24
CA ASN A 152 -6.48 -2.92 18.57
C ASN A 152 -5.90 -4.26 19.02
N TYR A 153 -4.87 -4.20 19.86
CA TYR A 153 -4.16 -5.39 20.38
C TYR A 153 -5.01 -6.28 21.29
N ASN A 154 -6.10 -5.77 21.87
CA ASN A 154 -6.97 -6.58 22.74
C ASN A 154 -7.85 -7.53 21.91
N GLN A 155 -8.21 -7.11 20.70
CA GLN A 155 -9.12 -7.84 19.80
C GLN A 155 -8.37 -8.44 18.60
N ASP A 156 -7.08 -8.13 18.44
CA ASP A 156 -6.26 -8.45 17.27
C ASP A 156 -6.95 -8.06 15.94
N ILE A 157 -7.50 -6.84 15.88
CA ILE A 157 -8.16 -6.29 14.69
C ILE A 157 -7.57 -4.95 14.26
N ILE A 158 -7.75 -4.64 12.97
CA ILE A 158 -7.46 -3.33 12.37
C ILE A 158 -8.74 -2.50 12.32
N ILE A 159 -8.70 -1.32 12.94
CA ILE A 159 -9.81 -0.37 12.98
C ILE A 159 -9.47 0.80 12.04
N PHE A 160 -10.42 1.20 11.19
CA PHE A 160 -10.32 2.37 10.32
C PHE A 160 -11.27 3.43 10.84
N SER A 161 -10.73 4.52 11.35
CA SER A 161 -11.50 5.52 12.11
C SER A 161 -12.67 6.11 11.31
N THR A 162 -12.52 6.27 9.99
CA THR A 162 -13.55 6.85 9.11
C THR A 162 -14.59 5.84 8.63
N GLU A 163 -14.21 4.59 8.36
CA GLU A 163 -15.16 3.56 7.89
C GLU A 163 -15.97 2.97 9.04
N ASP A 164 -15.33 2.72 10.19
CA ASP A 164 -16.00 2.06 11.30
C ASP A 164 -16.99 3.00 12.02
N GLU A 165 -16.73 4.31 12.03
CA GLU A 165 -17.72 5.32 12.48
C GLU A 165 -18.96 5.35 11.58
N ILE A 166 -18.80 5.16 10.26
CA ILE A 166 -19.93 5.12 9.33
C ILE A 166 -20.72 3.83 9.55
N ASP A 167 -20.06 2.67 9.65
CA ASP A 167 -20.71 1.40 9.91
C ASP A 167 -21.40 1.35 11.29
N GLU A 168 -20.83 1.99 12.32
CA GLU A 168 -21.50 2.15 13.62
C GLU A 168 -22.70 3.10 13.54
N ARG A 169 -22.60 4.23 12.81
CA ARG A 169 -23.75 5.12 12.61
C ARG A 169 -24.88 4.45 11.83
N VAL A 170 -24.54 3.68 10.79
CA VAL A 170 -25.51 2.89 10.02
C VAL A 170 -26.12 1.77 10.88
N ARG A 171 -25.32 1.06 11.68
CA ARG A 171 -25.83 0.03 12.61
C ARG A 171 -26.71 0.61 13.73
N ASN A 172 -26.36 1.79 14.25
CA ASN A 172 -27.14 2.48 15.28
C ASN A 172 -28.39 3.16 14.72
N HIS A 173 -28.42 3.53 13.43
CA HIS A 173 -29.67 3.81 12.70
C HIS A 173 -30.36 2.51 12.30
N LYS A 174 -30.83 1.76 13.31
CA LYS A 174 -31.68 0.60 13.08
C LYS A 174 -33.02 1.09 12.53
N ILE A 175 -33.17 1.12 11.21
CA ILE A 175 -34.43 1.45 10.54
C ILE A 175 -35.47 0.43 10.99
N GLU A 176 -36.39 0.86 11.85
CA GLU A 176 -37.45 0.02 12.38
C GLU A 176 -38.54 -0.11 11.30
N MET A 177 -38.54 -1.23 10.60
CA MET A 177 -39.53 -1.55 9.58
C MET A 177 -40.82 -2.02 10.27
N ILE A 178 -41.94 -1.36 10.00
CA ILE A 178 -43.26 -1.80 10.47
C ILE A 178 -44.13 -2.26 9.31
N VAL A 179 -45.06 -3.17 9.58
CA VAL A 179 -46.05 -3.62 8.60
C VAL A 179 -47.33 -2.81 8.80
N VAL A 180 -47.71 -2.05 7.78
CA VAL A 180 -48.93 -1.22 7.79
C VAL A 180 -49.92 -1.72 6.75
N PRO A 181 -51.17 -2.02 7.13
CA PRO A 181 -52.22 -2.35 6.18
C PRO A 181 -52.64 -1.10 5.40
N CYS A 182 -52.78 -1.23 4.08
CA CYS A 182 -53.19 -0.14 3.22
C CYS A 182 -54.69 0.12 3.31
N ASN A 183 -55.09 1.37 3.61
CA ASN A 183 -56.50 1.79 3.66
C ASN A 183 -57.23 1.76 2.30
N GLY A 184 -56.48 1.73 1.18
CA GLY A 184 -57.06 1.72 -0.17
C GLY A 184 -57.37 0.32 -0.70
N CYS A 185 -56.47 -0.65 -0.49
CA CYS A 185 -56.60 -2.01 -1.07
C CYS A 185 -56.45 -3.14 -0.05
N GLY A 186 -56.22 -2.86 1.23
CA GLY A 186 -56.07 -3.85 2.30
C GLY A 186 -54.73 -4.60 2.30
N ALA A 187 -53.80 -4.29 1.40
CA ALA A 187 -52.52 -4.97 1.33
C ALA A 187 -51.57 -4.54 2.45
N ASN A 188 -50.83 -5.49 3.02
CA ASN A 188 -49.80 -5.22 4.01
C ASN A 188 -48.51 -4.76 3.32
N ASN A 189 -48.06 -3.55 3.62
CA ASN A 189 -46.82 -2.99 3.10
C ASN A 189 -45.83 -2.84 4.26
N GLN A 190 -44.54 -3.08 3.96
CA GLN A 190 -43.47 -2.90 4.92
C GLN A 190 -42.85 -1.52 4.69
N VAL A 191 -42.95 -0.64 5.68
CA VAL A 191 -42.55 0.78 5.59
C VAL A 191 -41.64 1.16 6.76
N GLU A 192 -40.78 2.14 6.54
CA GLU A 192 -39.93 2.72 7.59
C GLU A 192 -40.80 3.53 8.57
N LYS A 193 -40.65 3.28 9.87
CA LYS A 193 -41.41 3.98 10.92
C LYS A 193 -41.19 5.49 10.85
N GLY A 194 -42.27 6.27 10.74
CA GLY A 194 -42.26 7.72 10.59
C GLY A 194 -42.09 8.25 9.16
N ARG A 195 -42.08 7.38 8.15
CA ARG A 195 -41.97 7.76 6.73
C ARG A 195 -43.28 7.50 5.98
N VAL A 196 -43.61 8.37 5.03
CA VAL A 196 -44.77 8.19 4.15
C VAL A 196 -44.29 7.62 2.82
N GLU A 197 -44.79 6.44 2.46
CA GLU A 197 -44.46 5.75 1.21
C GLU A 197 -45.72 5.45 0.41
N LYS A 198 -45.56 5.00 -0.85
CA LYS A 198 -46.68 4.60 -1.70
C LYS A 198 -46.90 3.10 -1.57
N CYS A 199 -48.15 2.69 -1.42
CA CYS A 199 -48.56 1.29 -1.47
C CYS A 199 -48.11 0.66 -2.80
N GLN A 200 -47.46 -0.50 -2.74
CA GLN A 200 -46.93 -1.19 -3.91
C GLN A 200 -48.02 -1.69 -4.87
N TYR A 201 -49.26 -1.81 -4.40
CA TYR A 201 -50.37 -2.39 -5.15
C TYR A 201 -51.30 -1.36 -5.77
N CYS A 202 -51.70 -0.33 -5.02
CA CYS A 202 -52.67 0.67 -5.47
C CYS A 202 -52.15 2.10 -5.48
N GLY A 203 -50.91 2.33 -5.03
CA GLY A 203 -50.26 3.65 -5.07
C GLY A 203 -50.78 4.67 -4.05
N SER A 204 -51.68 4.28 -3.14
CA SER A 204 -52.13 5.14 -2.04
C SER A 204 -50.99 5.45 -1.07
N LEU A 205 -51.05 6.63 -0.44
CA LEU A 205 -50.07 7.02 0.57
C LEU A 205 -50.34 6.26 1.87
N ILE A 206 -49.27 5.67 2.42
CA ILE A 206 -49.26 4.92 3.66
C ILE A 206 -48.15 5.48 4.56
N SER A 207 -48.45 5.66 5.84
CA SER A 207 -47.51 6.16 6.84
C SER A 207 -47.07 5.02 7.75
N GLY A 208 -45.75 4.81 7.86
CA GLY A 208 -45.12 3.97 8.88
C GLY A 208 -45.03 4.66 10.23
#